data_AF-A0A9P1BS09-F1
#
_entry.id   AF-A0A9P1BS09-F1
#
_cell.length_a   1.000
_cell.length_b   1.000
_cell.length_c   1.000
_cell.angle_alpha   90.00
_cell.angle_beta   90.00
_cell.angle_gamma   90.00
#
_symmetry.space_group_name_H-M   'P 1'
#
loop_
_entity.id
_entity.type
_entity.pdbx_description
1 polymer ?
#
loop_
_entity_poly.entity_id
_entity_poly.type
_entity_poly.pdbx_seq_one_letter_code
_entity_poly.pdbx_strand_id
1 'polypeptide(L)'
;MWPRSSDAELARVVKVVSAAISRWHHVEGNWYKIYLFIDNTGTGTITFEDLEKFLRGTYPGLHLDREELPSDDMFRLWKALDTSARMRVPKSEFMSFMRRYGGASGKSEKVSKGLLPRNVLPKDDSKRRSECQTPHKVNTEESGHARTQSFMAAMRRNQRERQKKAGARLSHFAFEAEEEAAQSIMARSPRATMEP
;
A
#
# COMPACT_ATOMS: atom_id res chain seq x y z
N MET A 1 -14.52 14.67 -18.46
CA MET A 1 -14.79 15.67 -17.39
C MET A 1 -14.41 15.04 -16.07
N TRP A 2 -13.65 15.74 -15.21
CA TRP A 2 -13.21 15.15 -13.94
C TRP A 2 -14.39 15.01 -12.98
N PRO A 3 -14.57 13.86 -12.32
CA PRO A 3 -15.67 13.65 -11.39
C PRO A 3 -15.63 14.63 -10.21
N ARG A 4 -16.81 14.92 -9.65
CA ARG A 4 -16.94 15.73 -8.43
C ARG A 4 -16.77 14.80 -7.23
N SER A 5 -15.89 15.15 -6.30
CA SER A 5 -15.63 14.31 -5.13
C SER A 5 -16.45 14.79 -3.95
N SER A 6 -17.43 13.99 -3.50
CA SER A 6 -18.07 14.21 -2.18
C SER A 6 -17.24 13.57 -1.07
N ASP A 7 -17.27 14.15 0.13
CA ASP A 7 -16.53 13.65 1.32
C ASP A 7 -16.92 12.18 1.62
N ALA A 8 -18.21 11.83 1.45
CA ALA A 8 -18.72 10.47 1.60
C ALA A 8 -18.19 9.50 0.53
N GLU A 9 -17.98 9.95 -0.70
CA GLU A 9 -17.41 9.12 -1.77
C GLU A 9 -15.92 8.89 -1.52
N LEU A 10 -15.19 9.94 -1.13
CA LEU A 10 -13.77 9.83 -0.81
C LEU A 10 -13.53 8.88 0.36
N ALA A 11 -14.35 8.94 1.40
CA ALA A 11 -14.29 8.01 2.52
C ALA A 11 -14.50 6.55 2.05
N ARG A 12 -15.44 6.29 1.12
CA ARG A 12 -15.65 4.96 0.55
C ARG A 12 -14.42 4.48 -0.23
N VAL A 13 -13.87 5.33 -1.10
CA VAL A 13 -12.68 5.00 -1.90
C VAL A 13 -11.47 4.70 -1.01
N VAL A 14 -11.21 5.55 -0.01
CA VAL A 14 -10.10 5.35 0.94
C VAL A 14 -10.31 4.08 1.75
N LYS A 15 -11.54 3.70 2.10
CA LYS A 15 -11.84 2.43 2.78
C LYS A 15 -11.50 1.22 1.90
N VAL A 16 -11.83 1.25 0.60
CA VAL A 16 -11.46 0.19 -0.36
C VAL A 16 -9.93 0.06 -0.46
N VAL A 17 -9.23 1.19 -0.62
CA VAL A 17 -7.77 1.22 -0.68
C VAL A 17 -7.16 0.71 0.62
N SER A 18 -7.70 1.10 1.78
CA SER A 18 -7.24 0.64 3.09
C SER A 18 -7.43 -0.86 3.27
N ALA A 19 -8.56 -1.43 2.83
CA ALA A 19 -8.81 -2.87 2.86
C ALA A 19 -7.81 -3.63 1.99
N ALA A 20 -7.49 -3.11 0.80
CA ALA A 20 -6.48 -3.70 -0.06
C ALA A 20 -5.06 -3.60 0.53
N ILE A 21 -4.73 -2.48 1.18
CA ILE A 21 -3.45 -2.32 1.91
C ILE A 21 -3.35 -3.33 3.06
N SER A 22 -4.44 -3.56 3.78
CA SER A 22 -4.52 -4.59 4.82
C SER A 22 -4.24 -5.99 4.25
N ARG A 23 -4.89 -6.32 3.13
CA ARG A 23 -4.78 -7.60 2.40
C ARG A 23 -3.35 -7.90 1.94
N TRP A 24 -2.64 -6.89 1.42
CA TRP A 24 -1.33 -7.10 0.78
C TRP A 24 -0.11 -6.78 1.64
N HIS A 25 -0.21 -5.76 2.50
CA HIS A 25 0.96 -5.22 3.21
C HIS A 25 0.85 -5.29 4.73
N HIS A 26 -0.34 -5.48 5.31
CA HIS A 26 -0.57 -5.50 6.76
C HIS A 26 -0.01 -4.25 7.48
N VAL A 27 -0.05 -3.08 6.83
CA VAL A 27 0.43 -1.79 7.38
C VAL A 27 -0.66 -0.72 7.41
N GLU A 28 -1.92 -1.14 7.57
CA GLU A 28 -3.04 -0.22 7.78
C GLU A 28 -2.74 0.78 8.90
N GLY A 29 -3.14 2.03 8.71
CA GLY A 29 -2.86 3.12 9.65
C GLY A 29 -1.41 3.67 9.61
N ASN A 30 -0.44 2.96 9.04
CA ASN A 30 0.91 3.50 8.81
C ASN A 30 1.04 4.13 7.42
N TRP A 31 0.37 5.27 7.24
CA TRP A 31 0.35 6.03 5.99
C TRP A 31 1.74 6.48 5.51
N TYR A 32 2.70 6.62 6.42
CA TYR A 32 4.07 6.94 6.02
C TYR A 32 4.77 5.77 5.32
N LYS A 33 4.59 4.53 5.78
CA LYS A 33 5.12 3.36 5.05
C LYS A 33 4.47 3.21 3.67
N ILE A 34 3.18 3.49 3.58
CA ILE A 34 2.43 3.43 2.32
C ILE A 34 2.94 4.51 1.35
N TYR A 35 3.19 5.72 1.83
CA TYR A 35 3.84 6.77 1.05
C TYR A 35 5.17 6.29 0.43
N LEU A 36 6.00 5.60 1.22
CA LEU A 36 7.29 5.06 0.73
C LEU A 36 7.12 3.94 -0.29
N PHE A 37 5.99 3.20 -0.29
CA PHE A 37 5.70 2.23 -1.33
C PHE A 37 5.30 2.88 -2.64
N ILE A 38 4.61 4.02 -2.57
CA ILE A 38 4.20 4.80 -3.75
C ILE A 38 5.41 5.52 -4.34
N ASP A 39 6.18 6.25 -3.52
CA ASP A 39 7.38 6.99 -3.92
C ASP A 39 8.62 6.08 -3.99
N ASN A 40 8.54 5.02 -4.81
CA ASN A 40 9.63 4.05 -4.95
C ASN A 40 10.87 4.64 -5.66
N THR A 41 10.71 5.76 -6.37
CA THR A 41 11.81 6.51 -6.99
C THR A 41 12.52 7.44 -6.01
N GLY A 42 11.91 7.73 -4.85
CA GLY A 42 12.51 8.57 -3.80
C GLY A 42 12.56 10.05 -4.16
N THR A 43 11.61 10.53 -4.97
CA THR A 43 11.58 11.92 -5.42
C THR A 43 11.09 12.89 -4.35
N GLY A 44 10.43 12.39 -3.30
CA GLY A 44 9.80 13.20 -2.26
C GLY A 44 8.43 13.75 -2.65
N THR A 45 7.92 13.38 -3.84
CA THR A 45 6.58 13.74 -4.33
C THR A 45 5.95 12.55 -5.04
N ILE A 46 4.63 12.39 -4.91
CA ILE A 46 3.88 11.37 -5.63
C ILE A 46 3.30 11.99 -6.91
N THR A 47 3.54 11.37 -8.07
CA THR A 47 2.82 11.71 -9.31
C THR A 47 1.59 10.82 -9.50
N PHE A 48 0.75 11.18 -10.48
CA PHE A 48 -0.42 10.37 -10.79
C PHE A 48 -0.02 8.97 -11.26
N GLU A 49 1.03 8.87 -12.06
CA GLU A 49 1.52 7.58 -12.56
C GLU A 49 2.05 6.70 -11.43
N ASP A 50 2.69 7.28 -10.41
CA ASP A 50 3.17 6.54 -9.24
C ASP A 50 2.00 6.01 -8.41
N LEU A 51 0.95 6.82 -8.22
CA LEU A 51 -0.27 6.38 -7.55
C LEU A 51 -1.00 5.29 -8.34
N GLU A 52 -1.15 5.46 -9.66
CA GLU A 52 -1.81 4.47 -10.53
C GLU A 52 -1.04 3.14 -10.52
N LYS A 53 0.30 3.18 -10.63
CA LYS A 53 1.15 2.00 -10.51
C LYS A 53 1.03 1.33 -9.16
N PHE A 54 0.88 2.09 -8.08
CA PHE A 54 0.66 1.51 -6.75
C PHE A 54 -0.73 0.88 -6.63
N LEU A 55 -1.78 1.50 -7.17
CA LEU A 55 -3.14 0.96 -7.06
C LEU A 55 -3.35 -0.26 -7.96
N ARG A 56 -2.96 -0.17 -9.23
CA ARG A 56 -3.21 -1.20 -10.26
C ARG A 56 -2.04 -2.17 -10.48
N GLY A 57 -0.83 -1.75 -10.14
CA GLY A 57 0.35 -2.53 -10.44
C GLY A 57 0.49 -3.78 -9.56
N THR A 58 1.37 -4.65 -10.02
CA THR A 58 1.89 -5.77 -9.25
C THR A 58 2.77 -5.25 -8.12
N TYR A 59 3.11 -6.10 -7.15
CA TYR A 59 3.90 -5.75 -5.98
C TYR A 59 5.07 -4.77 -6.27
N PRO A 60 5.19 -3.66 -5.51
CA PRO A 60 4.55 -3.37 -4.22
C PRO A 60 3.15 -2.75 -4.31
N GLY A 61 2.46 -2.83 -5.45
CA GLY A 61 1.09 -2.35 -5.59
C GLY A 61 0.00 -3.26 -5.01
N LEU A 62 -1.24 -2.78 -5.05
CA LEU A 62 -2.44 -3.39 -4.44
C LEU A 62 -3.23 -4.31 -5.38
N HIS A 63 -2.84 -4.38 -6.64
CA HIS A 63 -3.51 -5.20 -7.66
C HIS A 63 -5.04 -5.01 -7.67
N LEU A 64 -5.50 -3.75 -7.59
CA LEU A 64 -6.92 -3.42 -7.61
C LEU A 64 -7.45 -3.44 -9.04
N ASP A 65 -8.41 -4.32 -9.28
CA ASP A 65 -9.10 -4.41 -10.56
C ASP A 65 -10.02 -3.21 -10.81
N ARG A 66 -10.43 -3.02 -12.07
CA ARG A 66 -11.37 -1.95 -12.44
C ARG A 66 -12.76 -2.13 -11.80
N GLU A 67 -13.08 -3.35 -11.39
CA GLU A 67 -14.31 -3.69 -10.67
C GLU A 67 -14.25 -3.26 -9.20
N GLU A 68 -13.12 -3.50 -8.53
CA GLU A 68 -12.91 -3.09 -7.12
C GLU A 68 -12.71 -1.58 -7.00
N LEU A 69 -11.94 -0.98 -7.91
CA LEU A 69 -11.69 0.46 -7.96
C LEU A 69 -11.86 0.98 -9.39
N PRO A 70 -13.04 1.54 -9.72
CA PRO A 70 -13.30 2.18 -11.00
C PRO A 70 -12.31 3.31 -11.28
N SER A 71 -11.98 3.53 -12.55
CA SER A 71 -11.06 4.61 -12.95
C SER A 71 -11.54 5.98 -12.47
N ASP A 72 -12.85 6.22 -12.48
CA ASP A 72 -13.45 7.46 -11.97
C ASP A 72 -13.13 7.68 -10.49
N ASP A 73 -13.18 6.64 -9.67
CA ASP A 73 -12.89 6.73 -8.24
C ASP A 73 -11.40 6.96 -7.97
N MET A 74 -10.54 6.38 -8.80
CA MET A 74 -9.10 6.68 -8.79
C MET A 74 -8.84 8.16 -9.15
N PHE A 75 -9.53 8.70 -10.15
CA PHE A 75 -9.43 10.13 -10.50
C PHE A 75 -9.99 11.03 -9.40
N ARG A 76 -11.09 10.63 -8.74
CA ARG A 76 -11.64 11.35 -7.55
C ARG A 76 -10.63 11.41 -6.43
N LEU A 77 -9.96 10.28 -6.14
CA LEU A 77 -8.92 10.18 -5.12
C LEU A 77 -7.74 11.09 -5.46
N TRP A 78 -7.23 11.03 -6.69
CA TRP A 78 -6.13 11.88 -7.14
C TRP A 78 -6.44 13.36 -7.01
N LYS A 79 -7.60 13.78 -7.50
CA LYS A 79 -8.04 15.18 -7.43
C LYS A 79 -8.19 15.68 -6.00
N ALA A 80 -8.57 14.81 -5.07
CA ALA A 80 -8.69 15.17 -3.66
C ALA A 80 -7.34 15.20 -2.93
N LEU A 81 -6.33 14.47 -3.43
CA LEU A 81 -4.95 14.53 -2.97
C LEU A 81 -4.24 15.79 -3.48
N ASP A 82 -4.35 16.11 -4.77
CA ASP A 82 -3.71 17.27 -5.40
C ASP A 82 -4.57 18.52 -5.30
N THR A 83 -4.77 19.03 -4.08
CA THR A 83 -5.51 20.28 -3.86
C THR A 83 -4.81 21.49 -4.48
N SER A 84 -3.50 21.39 -4.67
CA SER A 84 -2.64 22.44 -5.19
C SER A 84 -2.59 22.48 -6.72
N ALA A 85 -3.19 21.49 -7.41
CA ALA A 85 -3.18 21.32 -8.86
C ALA A 85 -1.77 21.37 -9.49
N ARG A 86 -0.78 20.85 -8.77
CA ARG A 86 0.64 20.85 -9.19
C ARG A 86 1.03 19.57 -9.92
N MET A 87 0.10 18.62 -10.06
CA MET A 87 0.33 17.28 -10.60
C MET A 87 1.38 16.48 -9.82
N ARG A 88 1.73 16.94 -8.62
CA ARG A 88 2.71 16.36 -7.71
C ARG A 88 2.24 16.59 -6.29
N VAL A 89 2.08 15.52 -5.53
CA VAL A 89 1.61 15.56 -4.16
C VAL A 89 2.81 15.37 -3.23
N PRO A 90 3.26 16.40 -2.49
CA PRO A 90 4.31 16.25 -1.50
C PRO A 90 3.82 15.39 -0.32
N LYS A 91 4.76 14.79 0.40
CA LYS A 91 4.50 13.99 1.60
C LYS A 91 3.51 14.64 2.58
N SER A 92 3.63 15.96 2.81
CA SER A 92 2.77 16.69 3.76
C SER A 92 1.29 16.69 3.35
N GLU A 93 1.01 16.90 2.07
CA GLU A 93 -0.36 16.89 1.52
C GLU A 93 -0.95 15.48 1.59
N PHE A 94 -0.18 14.47 1.15
CA PHE A 94 -0.58 13.07 1.25
C PHE A 94 -0.92 12.66 2.70
N MET A 95 -0.04 12.96 3.65
CA MET A 95 -0.26 12.62 5.06
C MET A 95 -1.47 13.34 5.66
N SER A 96 -1.69 14.61 5.28
CA SER A 96 -2.85 15.39 5.76
C SER A 96 -4.16 14.80 5.23
N PHE A 97 -4.18 14.43 3.95
CA PHE A 97 -5.34 13.79 3.33
C PHE A 97 -5.65 12.42 3.95
N MET A 98 -4.65 11.54 4.08
CA MET A 98 -4.87 10.20 4.62
C MET A 98 -5.23 10.21 6.11
N ARG A 99 -4.81 11.22 6.88
CA ARG A 99 -5.28 11.40 8.26
C ARG A 99 -6.75 11.80 8.33
N ARG A 100 -7.23 12.59 7.36
CA ARG A 100 -8.62 13.04 7.30
C ARG A 100 -9.59 11.90 6.96
N TYR A 101 -9.23 11.04 5.99
CA TYR A 101 -10.13 10.01 5.48
C TYR A 101 -9.75 8.57 5.86
N GLY A 102 -8.49 8.30 6.19
CA GLY A 102 -7.94 6.97 6.43
C GLY A 102 -8.11 6.43 7.84
N GLY A 103 -8.91 7.08 8.69
CA GLY A 103 -9.31 6.51 9.97
C GLY A 103 -8.18 6.36 10.99
N ALA A 104 -7.80 7.47 11.61
CA ALA A 104 -7.57 7.49 13.04
C ALA A 104 -8.44 8.61 13.59
N SER A 105 -9.59 8.26 14.16
CA SER A 105 -10.43 9.16 14.94
C SER A 105 -9.72 9.55 16.24
N GLY A 106 -8.59 10.24 16.14
CA GLY A 106 -8.11 11.12 17.19
C GLY A 106 -8.75 12.47 16.93
N LYS A 107 -9.83 12.78 17.67
CA LYS A 107 -10.44 14.11 17.74
C LYS A 107 -9.32 15.17 17.76
N SER A 108 -9.14 15.91 16.66
CA SER A 108 -8.41 17.17 16.69
C SER A 108 -9.39 18.22 16.21
N GLU A 109 -10.32 18.50 17.13
CA GLU A 109 -11.12 19.70 17.10
C GLU A 109 -10.19 20.90 17.24
N LYS A 110 -10.49 21.92 16.46
CA LYS A 110 -9.59 23.04 16.11
C LYS A 110 -9.13 23.79 17.36
N VAL A 111 -7.86 24.20 17.39
CA VAL A 111 -7.49 25.45 18.08
C VAL A 111 -6.86 26.40 17.09
N SER A 112 -7.62 27.46 16.87
CA SER A 112 -7.34 28.65 16.09
C SER A 112 -6.05 29.34 16.51
N LYS A 113 -5.46 30.06 15.56
CA LYS A 113 -4.45 31.11 15.75
C LYS A 113 -4.78 31.96 16.98
N GLY A 114 -3.86 31.98 17.96
CA GLY A 114 -3.96 32.75 19.20
C GLY A 114 -2.58 33.07 19.74
N LEU A 115 -2.33 34.36 19.89
CA LEU A 115 -1.10 35.06 20.27
C LEU A 115 -0.76 34.86 21.78
N LEU A 116 0.55 34.83 22.11
CA LEU A 116 1.23 35.10 23.41
C LEU A 116 1.53 33.93 24.40
N PRO A 117 2.50 34.07 25.34
CA PRO A 117 3.84 34.67 25.24
C PRO A 117 4.96 33.73 25.77
N ARG A 118 6.21 34.18 25.56
CA ARG A 118 7.48 33.61 26.03
C ARG A 118 7.75 34.02 27.50
N ASN A 119 8.42 33.14 28.27
CA ASN A 119 8.85 33.25 29.70
C ASN A 119 7.76 32.86 30.72
N VAL A 120 7.99 32.19 31.85
CA VAL A 120 9.15 32.03 32.75
C VAL A 120 9.07 30.62 33.39
N LEU A 121 10.17 29.87 33.43
CA LEU A 121 10.31 28.66 34.24
C LEU A 121 11.01 29.04 35.56
N PRO A 122 10.45 28.79 36.76
CA PRO A 122 11.25 28.70 37.97
C PRO A 122 11.90 27.32 38.04
N LYS A 123 13.23 27.30 38.20
CA LYS A 123 13.99 26.12 38.62
C LYS A 123 13.55 25.72 40.02
N ASP A 124 13.40 24.41 40.26
CA ASP A 124 13.87 23.86 41.51
C ASP A 124 14.43 22.45 41.29
N ASP A 125 15.62 22.28 41.85
CA ASP A 125 16.52 21.15 41.78
C ASP A 125 16.11 20.14 42.83
N SER A 126 16.04 18.84 42.50
CA SER A 126 16.61 17.78 43.36
C SER A 126 16.38 16.37 42.84
N LYS A 127 17.50 15.83 42.36
CA LYS A 127 18.06 14.54 42.80
C LYS A 127 17.49 13.24 42.20
N ARG A 128 18.41 12.62 41.47
CA ARG A 128 18.80 11.20 41.54
C ARG A 128 18.29 10.30 40.41
N ARG A 129 19.01 10.32 39.29
CA ARG A 129 19.48 9.08 38.64
C ARG A 129 20.79 9.34 37.91
N SER A 130 21.75 8.52 38.28
CA SER A 130 23.12 8.41 37.80
C SER A 130 23.18 8.14 36.29
N GLU A 131 24.11 8.86 35.69
CA GLU A 131 24.76 8.70 34.38
C GLU A 131 24.67 7.32 33.72
N CYS A 132 24.31 7.32 32.43
CA CYS A 132 25.11 6.71 31.36
C CYS A 132 24.68 7.33 30.02
N GLN A 133 25.55 8.21 29.51
CA GLN A 133 25.85 8.47 28.10
C GLN A 133 24.72 8.39 27.06
N THR A 134 24.28 9.58 26.62
CA THR A 134 23.63 9.80 25.34
C THR A 134 24.60 9.54 24.18
N PRO A 135 24.24 8.75 23.16
CA PRO A 135 24.71 9.03 21.82
C PRO A 135 23.72 10.00 21.17
N HIS A 136 24.21 11.20 20.85
CA HIS A 136 23.63 12.05 19.81
C HIS A 136 23.40 11.19 18.55
N LYS A 137 22.14 10.87 18.24
CA LYS A 137 21.80 10.33 16.92
C LYS A 137 21.44 11.49 16.01
N VAL A 138 22.43 11.88 15.22
CA VAL A 138 22.27 12.56 13.95
C VAL A 138 21.15 11.83 13.19
N ASN A 139 20.08 12.56 12.87
CA ASN A 139 18.97 12.04 12.07
C ASN A 139 19.43 11.87 10.63
N THR A 140 20.00 10.71 10.35
CA THR A 140 20.34 10.28 8.99
C THR A 140 19.06 9.76 8.33
N GLU A 141 18.35 10.63 7.61
CA GLU A 141 17.15 10.27 6.82
C GLU A 141 17.41 9.16 5.78
N GLU A 142 18.68 8.96 5.42
CA GLU A 142 19.19 7.83 4.64
C GLU A 142 18.97 6.46 5.32
N SER A 143 19.02 6.40 6.66
CA SER A 143 18.92 5.14 7.40
C SER A 143 17.51 4.54 7.36
N GLY A 144 16.47 5.39 7.29
CA GLY A 144 15.09 4.96 7.13
C GLY A 144 14.80 4.43 5.73
N HIS A 145 15.32 5.11 4.70
CA HIS A 145 15.18 4.68 3.30
C HIS A 145 15.90 3.36 3.04
N ALA A 146 17.14 3.20 3.51
CA ALA A 146 17.91 1.97 3.33
C ALA A 146 17.27 0.74 4.03
N ARG A 147 16.72 0.92 5.24
CA ARG A 147 15.97 -0.13 5.95
C ARG A 147 14.68 -0.51 5.21
N THR A 148 13.99 0.49 4.66
CA THR A 148 12.77 0.27 3.88
C THR A 148 13.05 -0.40 2.55
N GLN A 149 14.12 -0.02 1.85
CA GLN A 149 14.59 -0.67 0.61
C GLN A 149 15.02 -2.12 0.86
N SER A 150 15.72 -2.40 1.97
CA SER A 150 16.10 -3.76 2.35
C SER A 150 14.88 -4.65 2.65
N PHE A 151 13.88 -4.09 3.35
CA PHE A 151 12.60 -4.76 3.59
C PHE A 151 11.81 -5.02 2.29
N MET A 152 11.77 -4.03 1.39
CA MET A 152 11.18 -4.14 0.05
C MET A 152 11.85 -5.25 -0.77
N ALA A 153 13.18 -5.30 -0.80
CA ALA A 153 13.93 -6.33 -1.50
C ALA A 153 13.68 -7.74 -0.93
N ALA A 154 13.61 -7.87 0.40
CA ALA A 154 13.31 -9.13 1.06
C ALA A 154 11.88 -9.64 0.75
N MET A 155 10.89 -8.74 0.72
CA MET A 155 9.52 -9.11 0.36
C MET A 155 9.37 -9.46 -1.12
N ARG A 156 10.06 -8.76 -2.05
CA ARG A 156 10.09 -9.14 -3.48
C ARG A 156 10.55 -10.58 -3.69
N ARG A 157 11.51 -11.05 -2.90
CA ARG A 157 11.98 -12.45 -2.94
C ARG A 157 10.90 -13.41 -2.46
N ASN A 158 10.25 -13.12 -1.33
CA ASN A 158 9.22 -14.00 -0.75
C ASN A 158 8.00 -14.17 -1.69
N GLN A 159 7.64 -13.12 -2.44
CA GLN A 159 6.52 -13.21 -3.38
C GLN A 159 6.84 -13.94 -4.69
N ARG A 160 8.08 -13.81 -5.21
CA ARG A 160 8.53 -14.67 -6.33
C ARG A 160 8.43 -16.15 -5.96
N GLU A 161 8.79 -16.49 -4.73
CA GLU A 161 8.66 -17.86 -4.23
C GLU A 161 7.19 -18.30 -4.08
N ARG A 162 6.28 -17.41 -3.67
CA ARG A 162 4.84 -17.70 -3.65
C ARG A 162 4.24 -17.87 -5.05
N GLN A 163 4.64 -17.05 -6.02
CA GLN A 163 4.20 -17.17 -7.42
C GLN A 163 4.74 -18.44 -8.08
N LYS A 164 6.01 -18.79 -7.83
CA LYS A 164 6.57 -20.08 -8.27
C LYS A 164 5.80 -21.26 -7.68
N LYS A 165 5.48 -21.23 -6.38
CA LYS A 165 4.68 -22.28 -5.73
C LYS A 165 3.25 -22.36 -6.26
N ALA A 166 2.62 -21.22 -6.57
CA ALA A 166 1.29 -21.19 -7.18
C ALA A 166 1.30 -21.71 -8.63
N GLY A 167 2.31 -21.32 -9.42
CA GLY A 167 2.51 -21.83 -10.78
C GLY A 167 2.82 -23.32 -10.82
N ALA A 168 3.66 -23.82 -9.91
CA ALA A 168 3.98 -25.24 -9.79
C ALA A 168 2.75 -26.09 -9.41
N ARG A 169 1.84 -25.54 -8.59
CA ARG A 169 0.56 -26.19 -8.28
C ARG A 169 -0.37 -26.26 -9.49
N LEU A 170 -0.41 -25.22 -10.31
CA LEU A 170 -1.21 -25.20 -11.54
C LEU A 170 -0.66 -26.15 -12.61
N SER A 171 0.67 -26.26 -12.75
CA SER A 171 1.27 -27.23 -13.67
C SER A 171 1.06 -28.68 -13.23
N HIS A 172 1.07 -28.96 -11.92
CA HIS A 172 0.74 -30.29 -11.39
C HIS A 172 -0.72 -30.67 -11.69
N PHE A 173 -1.66 -29.75 -11.44
CA PHE A 173 -3.08 -29.96 -11.73
C PHE A 173 -3.38 -30.13 -13.22
N ALA A 174 -2.67 -29.41 -14.09
CA ALA A 174 -2.80 -29.54 -15.53
C ALA A 174 -2.29 -30.91 -16.03
N PHE A 175 -1.21 -31.42 -15.43
CA PHE A 175 -0.65 -32.75 -15.76
C PHE A 175 -1.59 -33.90 -15.35
N GLU A 176 -2.20 -33.82 -14.15
CA GLU A 176 -3.20 -34.81 -13.71
C GLU A 176 -4.45 -34.85 -14.61
N ALA A 177 -4.92 -33.69 -15.08
CA ALA A 177 -6.08 -33.62 -15.96
C ALA A 177 -5.83 -34.23 -17.36
N GLU A 178 -4.61 -34.10 -17.90
CA GLU A 178 -4.23 -34.75 -19.16
C GLU A 178 -4.11 -36.27 -19.01
N GLU A 179 -3.62 -36.74 -17.86
CA GLU A 179 -3.51 -38.17 -17.58
C GLU A 179 -4.89 -38.85 -17.46
N GLU A 180 -5.85 -38.19 -16.79
CA GLU A 180 -7.22 -38.68 -16.66
C GLU A 180 -7.95 -38.71 -18.02
N ALA A 181 -7.72 -37.70 -18.87
CA ALA A 181 -8.26 -37.68 -20.23
C ALA A 181 -7.68 -38.79 -21.12
N ALA A 182 -6.39 -39.08 -21.01
CA ALA A 182 -5.74 -40.17 -21.74
C ALA A 182 -6.25 -41.55 -21.30
N GLN A 183 -6.45 -41.77 -20.00
CA GLN A 183 -7.03 -43.00 -19.47
C GLN A 183 -8.48 -43.22 -19.92
N SER A 184 -9.27 -42.14 -19.99
CA SER A 184 -10.66 -42.17 -20.48
C SER A 184 -10.77 -42.51 -21.98
N ILE A 185 -9.81 -42.06 -22.81
CA ILE A 185 -9.75 -42.39 -24.24
C ILE A 185 -9.37 -43.87 -24.45
N MET A 186 -8.44 -44.42 -23.67
CA MET A 186 -8.07 -45.83 -23.77
C MET A 186 -9.18 -46.78 -23.31
N ALA A 187 -10.06 -46.36 -22.38
CA ALA A 187 -11.20 -47.15 -21.92
C ALA A 187 -12.37 -47.23 -22.93
N ARG A 188 -12.36 -46.41 -23.99
CA ARG A 188 -13.45 -46.31 -24.98
C ARG A 188 -13.21 -47.05 -26.29
N SER A 189 -12.14 -47.84 -26.41
CA SER A 189 -11.86 -48.58 -27.66
C SER A 189 -12.91 -49.68 -27.89
N PRO A 190 -13.78 -49.58 -28.91
CA PRO A 190 -14.74 -50.63 -29.20
C PRO A 190 -14.01 -51.80 -29.87
N ARG A 191 -14.01 -52.92 -29.16
CA ARG A 191 -13.58 -54.23 -29.64
C ARG A 191 -14.39 -54.57 -30.89
N ALA A 192 -13.69 -54.72 -32.01
CA ALA A 192 -14.26 -55.08 -33.30
C ALA A 192 -15.14 -56.33 -33.23
N THR A 193 -16.26 -56.30 -33.96
CA THR A 193 -16.91 -57.51 -34.47
C THR A 193 -17.10 -57.33 -35.96
N MET A 194 -16.14 -57.85 -36.73
CA MET A 194 -16.39 -58.36 -38.07
C MET A 194 -17.32 -59.55 -37.92
N GLU A 195 -18.45 -59.54 -38.61
CA GLU A 195 -19.25 -60.73 -38.87
C GLU A 195 -19.36 -60.90 -40.40
N PRO A 196 -19.35 -62.15 -40.89
CA PRO A 196 -19.01 -62.53 -42.26
C PRO A 196 -20.10 -62.28 -43.31
#